data_AF-A0A9D0P3U4-F1
#
_entry.id   AF-A0A9D0P3U4-F1
#
_cell.length_a   1.000
_cell.length_b   1.000
_cell.length_c   1.000
_cell.angle_alpha   90.00
_cell.angle_beta   90.00
_cell.angle_gamma   90.00
#
_symmetry.space_group_name_H-M   'P 1'
#
loop_
_entity.id
_entity.type
_entity.pdbx_description
1 polymer ?
#
loop_
_entity_poly.entity_id
_entity_poly.type
_entity_poly.pdbx_seq_one_letter_code
_entity_poly.pdbx_strand_id
1 'polypeptide(L)'
;MQPIRLISLALFLILGAISMNAQAIPSFARQEGVKCSACHSAWPQLNAKGRQFKENGYRFEEDLNEVRKISEVLDDGAPLSAIVIARPYDKKKSGDIKNRAFHEYELFAAGALNNNWSAYAEIEAEDETGFSPVVAGGALNYRFNSALNVGFTWSPYFSADSYGFLGDGFRMTRGHVGAINSAFGGADGGSGLRGTRQVTSI
;
A
#
# COMPACT_ATOMS: atom_id res chain seq x y z
N MET A 1 5.50 -23.15 36.46
CA MET A 1 5.30 -22.20 35.34
C MET A 1 4.93 -23.03 34.11
N GLN A 2 3.72 -22.86 33.56
CA GLN A 2 3.13 -23.87 32.67
C GLN A 2 3.68 -23.80 31.23
N PRO A 3 4.21 -24.91 30.67
CA PRO A 3 4.83 -24.95 29.34
C PRO A 3 3.85 -24.58 28.22
N ILE A 4 2.55 -24.73 28.45
CA ILE A 4 1.48 -24.37 27.53
C ILE A 4 1.50 -22.86 27.22
N ARG A 5 1.79 -22.00 28.19
CA ARG A 5 1.85 -20.53 27.97
C ARG A 5 3.06 -20.11 27.12
N LEU A 6 4.17 -20.83 27.23
CA LEU A 6 5.37 -20.60 26.43
C LEU A 6 5.17 -21.04 24.98
N ILE A 7 4.49 -22.17 24.76
CA ILE A 7 4.14 -22.66 23.43
C ILE A 7 3.15 -21.72 22.75
N SER A 8 2.11 -21.24 23.46
CA SER A 8 1.16 -20.25 22.92
C SER A 8 1.84 -18.93 22.55
N LEU A 9 2.77 -18.44 23.37
CA LEU A 9 3.51 -17.20 23.10
C LEU A 9 4.47 -17.36 21.92
N ALA A 10 5.17 -18.50 21.84
CA ALA A 10 6.04 -18.83 20.71
C ALA A 10 5.23 -18.99 19.41
N LEU A 11 4.06 -19.61 19.45
CA LEU A 11 3.17 -19.74 18.30
C LEU A 11 2.62 -18.37 17.86
N PHE A 12 2.29 -17.48 18.81
CA PHE A 12 1.87 -16.11 18.51
C PHE A 12 2.99 -15.28 17.87
N LEU A 13 4.23 -15.45 18.33
CA LEU A 13 5.44 -14.84 17.74
C LEU A 13 5.76 -15.39 16.35
N ILE A 14 5.59 -16.70 16.13
CA ILE A 14 5.83 -17.36 14.84
C ILE A 14 4.74 -16.96 13.81
N LEU A 15 3.48 -16.82 14.23
CA LEU A 15 2.41 -16.32 13.35
C LEU A 15 2.60 -14.84 13.00
N GLY A 16 3.16 -14.03 13.91
CA GLY A 16 3.53 -12.63 13.63
C GLY A 16 4.73 -12.47 12.70
N ALA A 17 5.55 -13.51 12.52
CA ALA A 17 6.75 -13.47 11.68
C ALA A 17 6.49 -13.74 10.18
N ILE A 18 5.25 -14.06 9.80
CA ILE A 18 4.83 -14.15 8.39
C ILE A 18 4.35 -12.75 7.97
N SER A 19 5.27 -11.78 7.93
CA SER A 19 4.98 -10.46 7.39
C SER A 19 5.04 -10.51 5.87
N MET A 20 3.91 -10.32 5.21
CA MET A 20 3.82 -10.12 3.78
C MET A 20 4.12 -8.64 3.48
N ASN A 21 4.92 -8.34 2.44
CA ASN A 21 5.28 -6.99 1.94
C ASN A 21 4.20 -5.95 2.24
N ALA A 22 4.39 -5.09 3.24
CA ALA A 22 3.30 -4.28 3.78
C ALA A 22 2.93 -3.06 2.90
N GLN A 23 2.24 -3.26 1.78
CA GLN A 23 1.48 -2.19 1.08
C GLN A 23 0.23 -1.70 1.86
N ALA A 24 0.27 -1.69 3.18
CA ALA A 24 -0.69 -0.90 3.95
C ALA A 24 -0.06 0.47 4.15
N ILE A 25 -0.88 1.52 4.07
CA ILE A 25 -0.43 2.88 4.33
C ILE A 25 -1.02 3.28 5.69
N PRO A 26 -0.29 3.08 6.80
CA PRO A 26 -0.82 3.31 8.15
C PRO A 26 -1.31 4.74 8.36
N SER A 27 -0.76 5.69 7.59
CA SER A 27 -1.18 7.10 7.62
C SER A 27 -2.69 7.28 7.44
N PHE A 28 -3.34 6.54 6.54
CA PHE A 28 -4.80 6.65 6.34
C PHE A 28 -5.59 6.14 7.54
N ALA A 29 -5.18 5.00 8.11
CA ALA A 29 -5.82 4.45 9.30
C ALA A 29 -5.69 5.40 10.50
N ARG A 30 -4.54 6.07 10.63
CA ARG A 30 -4.30 7.08 11.68
C ARG A 30 -5.12 8.35 11.44
N GLN A 31 -5.14 8.86 10.21
CA GLN A 31 -5.88 10.08 9.86
C GLN A 31 -7.39 9.90 10.11
N GLU A 32 -7.95 8.76 9.73
CA GLU A 32 -9.38 8.51 9.89
C GLU A 32 -9.75 7.84 11.22
N GLY A 33 -8.77 7.56 12.08
CA GLY A 33 -9.00 6.95 13.39
C GLY A 33 -9.60 5.53 13.35
N VAL A 34 -9.40 4.77 12.27
CA VAL A 34 -9.94 3.42 12.08
C VAL A 34 -8.87 2.35 12.13
N LYS A 35 -9.24 1.13 12.54
CA LYS A 35 -8.35 -0.04 12.47
C LYS A 35 -8.21 -0.51 11.02
N CYS A 36 -7.07 -1.13 10.67
CA CYS A 36 -6.85 -1.67 9.31
C CYS A 36 -7.95 -2.66 8.85
N SER A 37 -8.51 -3.45 9.77
CA SER A 37 -9.61 -4.38 9.49
C SER A 37 -10.93 -3.68 9.11
N ALA A 38 -11.05 -2.37 9.33
CA ALA A 38 -12.19 -1.59 8.86
C ALA A 38 -12.20 -1.47 7.33
N CYS A 39 -11.02 -1.47 6.69
CA CYS A 39 -10.87 -1.34 5.23
C CYS A 39 -10.46 -2.65 4.53
N HIS A 40 -9.86 -3.60 5.25
CA HIS A 40 -9.34 -4.84 4.66
C HIS A 40 -10.09 -6.09 5.15
N SER A 41 -10.41 -7.01 4.23
CA SER A 41 -10.91 -8.36 4.56
C SER A 41 -9.76 -9.32 4.87
N ALA A 42 -8.71 -9.24 4.07
CA ALA A 42 -7.43 -9.88 4.30
C ALA A 42 -6.42 -8.96 3.63
N TRP A 43 -5.42 -8.46 4.34
CA TRP A 43 -4.45 -7.57 3.72
C TRP A 43 -3.73 -8.31 2.56
N PRO A 44 -3.57 -7.70 1.35
CA PRO A 44 -3.90 -6.33 0.92
C PRO A 44 -5.33 -6.12 0.36
N GLN A 45 -6.15 -7.17 0.26
CA GLN A 45 -7.51 -7.13 -0.27
C GLN A 45 -8.44 -6.19 0.50
N LEU A 46 -9.01 -5.21 -0.21
CA LEU A 46 -9.98 -4.26 0.33
C LEU A 46 -11.38 -4.88 0.45
N ASN A 47 -12.05 -4.61 1.56
CA ASN A 47 -13.47 -4.87 1.74
C ASN A 47 -14.31 -3.76 1.05
N ALA A 48 -15.64 -3.83 1.12
CA ALA A 48 -16.49 -2.83 0.47
C ALA A 48 -16.20 -1.39 0.92
N LYS A 49 -15.98 -1.19 2.23
CA LYS A 49 -15.67 0.12 2.81
C LYS A 49 -14.31 0.65 2.33
N GLY A 50 -13.29 -0.22 2.28
CA GLY A 50 -11.97 0.13 1.77
C GLY A 50 -11.95 0.49 0.28
N ARG A 51 -12.77 -0.20 -0.53
CA ARG A 51 -12.93 0.12 -1.96
C ARG A 51 -13.57 1.50 -2.17
N GLN A 52 -14.67 1.75 -1.48
CA GLN A 52 -15.32 3.07 -1.51
C GLN A 52 -14.38 4.17 -1.04
N PHE A 53 -13.61 3.93 0.03
CA PHE A 53 -12.61 4.89 0.51
C PHE A 53 -11.59 5.25 -0.58
N LYS A 54 -11.07 4.25 -1.30
CA LYS A 54 -10.11 4.45 -2.39
C LYS A 54 -10.75 5.15 -3.60
N GLU A 55 -11.94 4.73 -4.02
CA GLU A 55 -12.70 5.33 -5.14
C GLU A 55 -13.05 6.80 -4.86
N ASN A 56 -13.41 7.13 -3.62
CA ASN A 56 -13.66 8.49 -3.15
C ASN A 56 -12.38 9.33 -2.96
N GLY A 57 -11.22 8.81 -3.38
CA GLY A 57 -9.94 9.50 -3.28
C GLY A 57 -9.46 9.58 -1.85
N TYR A 58 -9.51 8.48 -1.13
CA TYR A 58 -9.09 8.34 0.26
C TYR A 58 -9.93 9.16 1.25
N ARG A 59 -11.26 9.04 1.15
CA ARG A 59 -12.24 9.67 2.06
C ARG A 59 -13.41 8.74 2.32
N PHE A 60 -13.98 8.77 3.52
CA PHE A 60 -15.28 8.14 3.74
C PHE A 60 -16.41 9.03 3.24
N GLU A 61 -17.56 8.41 3.00
CA GLU A 61 -18.74 9.10 2.45
C GLU A 61 -19.26 10.17 3.40
N GLU A 62 -19.11 9.94 4.71
CA GLU A 62 -19.50 10.89 5.75
C GLU A 62 -18.66 12.18 5.70
N ASP A 63 -17.38 12.09 5.34
CA ASP A 63 -16.45 13.22 5.28
C ASP A 63 -16.56 14.03 3.98
N LEU A 64 -17.34 13.57 2.99
CA LEU A 64 -17.42 14.20 1.67
C LEU A 64 -18.04 15.60 1.66
N ASN A 65 -18.76 15.94 2.73
CA ASN A 65 -19.45 17.22 2.90
C ASN A 65 -18.76 18.13 3.94
N GLU A 66 -17.76 17.63 4.64
CA GLU A 66 -17.02 18.41 5.63
C GLU A 66 -15.93 19.25 4.95
N VAL A 67 -15.81 20.50 5.39
CA VAL A 67 -14.76 21.40 4.92
C VAL A 67 -13.52 21.24 5.79
N ARG A 68 -12.53 20.46 5.32
CA ARG A 68 -11.23 20.33 6.00
C ARG A 68 -10.22 21.29 5.39
N LYS A 69 -9.60 22.12 6.22
CA LYS A 69 -8.44 22.94 5.81
C LYS A 69 -7.16 22.12 5.93
N ILE A 70 -6.19 22.43 5.07
CA ILE A 70 -4.86 21.80 5.11
C ILE A 70 -4.20 22.00 6.48
N SER A 71 -4.42 23.13 7.15
CA SER A 71 -3.88 23.39 8.48
C SER A 71 -4.41 22.40 9.53
N GLU A 72 -5.69 22.08 9.49
CA GLU A 72 -6.32 21.12 10.41
C GLU A 72 -5.76 19.71 10.19
N VAL A 73 -5.57 19.32 8.93
CA VAL A 73 -4.94 18.03 8.57
C VAL A 73 -3.50 17.93 9.06
N LEU A 74 -2.76 19.05 9.08
CA LEU A 74 -1.38 19.08 9.59
C LEU A 74 -1.35 19.10 11.13
N ASP A 75 -2.32 19.75 11.77
CA ASP A 75 -2.43 19.89 13.23
C ASP A 75 -2.87 18.57 13.91
N ASP A 76 -3.72 17.75 13.26
CA ASP A 76 -4.12 16.41 13.74
C ASP A 76 -2.98 15.35 13.63
N GLY A 77 -1.81 15.81 13.20
CA GLY A 77 -0.59 15.06 13.04
C GLY A 77 -0.39 14.73 11.57
N ALA A 78 0.74 15.23 11.05
CA ALA A 78 1.15 15.02 9.66
C ALA A 78 0.90 13.56 9.23
N PRO A 79 0.35 13.33 8.03
CA PRO A 79 -0.02 12.00 7.52
C PRO A 79 1.20 11.14 7.15
N LEU A 80 2.24 11.15 8.00
CA LEU A 80 3.50 10.48 7.82
C LEU A 80 3.50 9.18 8.61
N SER A 81 3.92 8.10 7.96
CA SER A 81 4.22 6.83 8.62
C SER A 81 5.50 6.23 8.05
N ALA A 82 6.13 5.37 8.83
CA ALA A 82 7.35 4.67 8.43
C ALA A 82 7.20 3.19 8.75
N ILE A 83 7.65 2.34 7.85
CA ILE A 83 7.72 0.90 8.05
C ILE A 83 9.17 0.47 7.90
N VAL A 84 9.61 -0.40 8.80
CA VAL A 84 10.91 -1.07 8.71
C VAL A 84 10.64 -2.56 8.62
N ILE A 85 11.11 -3.20 7.57
CA ILE A 85 10.88 -4.63 7.36
C ILE A 85 12.21 -5.36 7.50
N ALA A 86 12.21 -6.33 8.40
CA ALA A 86 13.32 -7.22 8.66
C ALA A 86 13.03 -8.56 7.96
N ARG A 87 13.93 -8.99 7.07
CA ARG A 87 13.90 -10.33 6.49
C ARG A 87 15.21 -11.05 6.80
N PRO A 88 15.31 -11.69 7.98
CA PRO A 88 16.51 -12.41 8.42
C PRO A 88 16.96 -13.52 7.47
N TYR A 89 16.04 -14.04 6.66
CA TYR A 89 16.32 -15.07 5.68
C TYR A 89 15.71 -14.69 4.34
N ASP A 90 16.57 -14.51 3.34
CA ASP A 90 16.12 -14.38 1.96
C ASP A 90 16.81 -15.42 1.08
N LYS A 91 16.01 -16.28 0.46
CA LYS A 91 16.46 -17.18 -0.59
C LYS A 91 16.21 -16.50 -1.93
N LYS A 92 17.15 -15.67 -2.39
CA LYS A 92 17.18 -15.37 -3.82
C LYS A 92 17.44 -16.66 -4.60
N LYS A 93 16.92 -16.75 -5.82
CA LYS A 93 17.20 -17.82 -6.80
C LYS A 93 18.71 -17.95 -7.17
N SER A 94 19.59 -17.23 -6.48
CA SER A 94 21.04 -17.09 -6.68
C SER A 94 21.89 -18.01 -5.78
N GLY A 95 21.30 -18.76 -4.84
CA GLY A 95 22.03 -19.74 -4.02
C GLY A 95 22.65 -19.21 -2.71
N ASP A 96 22.86 -17.90 -2.58
CA ASP A 96 23.42 -17.32 -1.35
C ASP A 96 22.34 -17.04 -0.29
N ILE A 97 22.50 -17.65 0.88
CA ILE A 97 21.71 -17.34 2.08
C ILE A 97 22.28 -16.06 2.68
N LYS A 98 21.58 -14.94 2.50
CA LYS A 98 21.90 -13.70 3.22
C LYS A 98 21.17 -13.68 4.55
N ASN A 99 21.92 -13.67 5.65
CA ASN A 99 21.39 -13.39 6.98
C ASN A 99 21.49 -11.88 7.24
N ARG A 100 20.38 -11.16 7.15
CA ARG A 100 20.34 -9.69 7.27
C ARG A 100 19.28 -9.24 8.27
N ALA A 101 19.67 -8.40 9.22
CA ALA A 101 18.75 -7.91 10.26
C ALA A 101 17.68 -6.96 9.69
N PHE A 102 18.02 -6.16 8.66
CA PHE A 102 17.13 -5.20 8.01
C PHE A 102 17.12 -5.45 6.49
N HIS A 103 15.94 -5.32 5.87
CA HIS A 103 15.74 -5.53 4.43
C HIS A 103 15.38 -4.23 3.72
N GLU A 104 14.43 -3.48 4.28
CA GLU A 104 13.84 -2.31 3.64
C GLU A 104 13.33 -1.32 4.71
N TYR A 105 13.38 -0.04 4.38
CA TYR A 105 12.63 1.01 5.07
C TYR A 105 11.75 1.75 4.06
N GLU A 106 10.53 2.03 4.47
CA GLU A 106 9.50 2.69 3.67
C GLU A 106 8.98 3.89 4.45
N LEU A 107 8.88 5.03 3.77
CA LEU A 107 8.29 6.25 4.28
C LEU A 107 7.05 6.58 3.46
N PHE A 108 5.95 6.80 4.15
CA PHE A 108 4.67 7.11 3.53
C PHE A 108 4.21 8.50 3.95
N ALA A 109 3.66 9.25 3.00
CA ALA A 109 2.90 10.47 3.23
C ALA A 109 1.55 10.33 2.55
N ALA A 110 0.44 10.26 3.30
CA ALA A 110 -0.85 9.92 2.69
C ALA A 110 -2.07 10.49 3.40
N GLY A 111 -2.89 11.25 2.69
CA GLY A 111 -4.11 11.79 3.27
C GLY A 111 -4.99 12.62 2.36
N ALA A 112 -6.21 12.89 2.82
CA ALA A 112 -7.04 13.96 2.31
C ALA A 112 -6.49 15.31 2.78
N LEU A 113 -6.02 16.15 1.85
CA LEU A 113 -5.39 17.44 2.16
C LEU A 113 -6.44 18.54 2.36
N ASN A 114 -7.50 18.50 1.56
CA ASN A 114 -8.69 19.34 1.68
C ASN A 114 -9.90 18.62 1.07
N ASN A 115 -10.98 19.34 0.81
CA ASN A 115 -12.23 18.78 0.29
C ASN A 115 -12.11 18.14 -1.10
N ASN A 116 -11.14 18.58 -1.90
CA ASN A 116 -11.00 18.19 -3.29
C ASN A 116 -9.71 17.38 -3.52
N TRP A 117 -8.62 17.73 -2.84
CA TRP A 117 -7.29 17.16 -3.06
C TRP A 117 -6.93 16.11 -2.02
N SER A 118 -6.55 14.93 -2.46
CA SER A 118 -5.88 13.93 -1.62
C SER A 118 -4.61 13.45 -2.30
N ALA A 119 -3.65 13.02 -1.51
CA ALA A 119 -2.36 12.56 -2.01
C ALA A 119 -1.84 11.37 -1.22
N TYR A 120 -0.99 10.59 -1.89
CA TYR A 120 -0.20 9.50 -1.36
C TYR A 120 1.19 9.56 -2.00
N ALA A 121 2.23 9.35 -1.22
CA ALA A 121 3.59 9.15 -1.70
C ALA A 121 4.30 8.12 -0.82
N GLU A 122 5.13 7.32 -1.46
CA GLU A 122 5.94 6.28 -0.84
C GLU A 122 7.37 6.38 -1.34
N ILE A 123 8.29 6.44 -0.38
CA ILE A 123 9.73 6.37 -0.63
C ILE A 123 10.24 5.11 0.06
N GLU A 124 10.77 4.19 -0.72
CA GLU A 124 11.35 2.93 -0.25
C GLU A 124 12.86 2.95 -0.43
N ALA A 125 13.56 2.21 0.40
CA ALA A 125 14.97 1.93 0.20
C ALA A 125 15.26 0.53 0.70
N GLU A 126 15.84 -0.27 -0.19
CA GLU A 126 16.09 -1.69 0.02
C GLU A 126 17.59 -1.97 0.06
N ASP A 127 18.00 -2.98 0.83
CA ASP A 127 19.38 -3.47 0.86
C ASP A 127 19.87 -3.91 -0.55
N GLU A 128 18.96 -4.37 -1.41
CA GLU A 128 19.17 -4.71 -2.81
C GLU A 128 19.79 -3.58 -3.64
N THR A 129 19.39 -2.34 -3.35
CA THR A 129 19.83 -1.14 -4.04
C THR A 129 20.89 -0.38 -3.24
N GLY A 130 21.41 -0.99 -2.17
CA GLY A 130 22.32 -0.33 -1.23
C GLY A 130 21.63 0.75 -0.41
N PHE A 131 20.33 0.60 -0.14
CA PHE A 131 19.47 1.58 0.52
C PHE A 131 19.40 2.93 -0.20
N SER A 132 19.54 2.93 -1.53
CA SER A 132 19.24 4.13 -2.31
C SER A 132 17.73 4.40 -2.24
N PRO A 133 17.29 5.62 -1.86
CA PRO A 133 15.87 5.94 -1.82
C PRO A 133 15.29 5.96 -3.25
N VAL A 134 14.14 5.32 -3.41
CA VAL A 134 13.38 5.23 -4.66
C VAL A 134 11.92 5.60 -4.37
N VAL A 135 11.27 6.27 -5.32
CA VAL A 135 9.82 6.51 -5.23
C VAL A 135 9.11 5.24 -5.70
N ALA A 136 8.64 4.45 -4.74
CA ALA A 136 7.95 3.18 -4.99
C ALA A 136 6.59 3.40 -5.64
N GLY A 137 5.87 4.43 -5.17
CA GLY A 137 4.52 4.71 -5.58
C GLY A 137 4.04 6.08 -5.13
N GLY A 138 3.02 6.59 -5.82
CA GLY A 138 2.36 7.83 -5.44
C GLY A 138 1.01 8.01 -6.13
N ALA A 139 0.14 8.79 -5.53
CA ALA A 139 -1.14 9.17 -6.09
C ALA A 139 -1.46 10.63 -5.73
N LEU A 140 -2.06 11.34 -6.66
CA LEU A 140 -2.65 12.65 -6.45
C LEU A 140 -4.06 12.60 -7.04
N ASN A 141 -5.07 12.79 -6.21
CA ASN A 141 -6.46 12.73 -6.64
C ASN A 141 -7.13 14.09 -6.46
N TYR A 142 -7.96 14.43 -7.44
CA TYR A 142 -8.81 15.60 -7.42
C TYR A 142 -10.28 15.18 -7.57
N ARG A 143 -11.06 15.51 -6.55
CA ARG A 143 -12.49 15.28 -6.51
C ARG A 143 -13.24 16.48 -7.05
N PHE A 144 -14.08 16.28 -8.06
CA PHE A 144 -15.00 17.30 -8.57
C PHE A 144 -16.31 17.33 -7.78
N ASN A 145 -16.87 16.15 -7.49
CA ASN A 145 -18.09 15.96 -6.71
C ASN A 145 -18.11 14.55 -6.09
N SER A 146 -19.20 14.13 -5.45
CA SER A 146 -19.31 12.77 -4.87
C SER A 146 -19.31 11.63 -5.89
N ALA A 147 -19.55 11.91 -7.18
CA ALA A 147 -19.63 10.91 -8.24
C ALA A 147 -18.42 10.90 -9.18
N LEU A 148 -17.59 11.95 -9.18
CA LEU A 148 -16.46 12.09 -10.09
C LEU A 148 -15.19 12.50 -9.34
N ASN A 149 -14.21 11.61 -9.42
CA ASN A 149 -12.85 11.78 -8.92
C ASN A 149 -11.87 11.51 -10.07
N VAL A 150 -10.74 12.21 -10.11
CA VAL A 150 -9.69 11.95 -11.10
C VAL A 150 -8.38 11.76 -10.35
N GLY A 151 -7.74 10.62 -10.57
CA GLY A 151 -6.46 10.25 -9.96
C GLY A 151 -5.33 10.28 -10.98
N PHE A 152 -4.20 10.87 -10.59
CA PHE A 152 -2.92 10.75 -11.27
C PHE A 152 -1.99 9.96 -10.36
N THR A 153 -1.56 8.78 -10.79
CA THR A 153 -0.80 7.88 -9.95
C THR A 153 0.49 7.43 -10.63
N TRP A 154 1.54 7.26 -9.84
CA TRP A 154 2.76 6.55 -10.19
C TRP A 154 2.69 5.19 -9.52
N SER A 155 2.26 4.16 -10.25
CA SER A 155 1.93 2.85 -9.69
C SER A 155 1.79 1.79 -10.78
N PRO A 156 1.66 0.49 -10.45
CA PRO A 156 1.27 -0.53 -11.42
C PRO A 156 -0.07 -0.19 -12.08
N TYR A 157 -0.29 -0.61 -13.33
CA TYR A 157 -1.46 -0.19 -14.11
C TYR A 157 -2.82 -0.47 -13.43
N PHE A 158 -2.95 -1.64 -12.79
CA PHE A 158 -4.18 -2.04 -12.09
C PHE A 158 -4.22 -1.61 -10.62
N SER A 159 -3.36 -0.69 -10.19
CA SER A 159 -3.48 -0.09 -8.86
C SER A 159 -4.77 0.70 -8.72
N ALA A 160 -5.34 1.25 -9.81
CA ALA A 160 -6.60 1.98 -9.79
C ALA A 160 -7.81 1.05 -9.64
N ASP A 161 -7.66 -0.25 -9.95
CA ASP A 161 -8.69 -1.25 -9.71
C ASP A 161 -8.84 -1.50 -8.20
N SER A 162 -9.84 -0.88 -7.59
CA SER A 162 -10.18 -1.06 -6.19
C SER A 162 -10.63 -2.48 -5.86
N TYR A 163 -11.18 -3.20 -6.83
CA TYR A 163 -11.63 -4.58 -6.65
C TYR A 163 -10.45 -5.56 -6.73
N GLY A 164 -9.40 -5.22 -7.49
CA GLY A 164 -8.18 -6.00 -7.59
C GLY A 164 -8.33 -7.25 -8.46
N PHE A 165 -9.30 -7.28 -9.38
CA PHE A 165 -9.56 -8.42 -10.28
C PHE A 165 -8.38 -8.71 -11.19
N LEU A 166 -7.72 -7.65 -11.65
CA LEU A 166 -6.57 -7.73 -12.56
C LEU A 166 -5.24 -7.48 -11.85
N GLY A 167 -5.27 -7.20 -10.54
CA GLY A 167 -4.09 -7.06 -9.68
C GLY A 167 -3.81 -8.31 -8.84
N ASP A 168 -2.87 -8.19 -7.91
CA ASP A 168 -2.54 -9.26 -6.96
C ASP A 168 -3.50 -9.30 -5.74
N GLY A 169 -4.58 -8.50 -5.76
CA GLY A 169 -5.46 -8.24 -4.61
C GLY A 169 -6.35 -9.39 -4.16
N PHE A 170 -6.63 -10.39 -5.01
CA PHE A 170 -7.44 -11.56 -4.64
C PHE A 170 -6.62 -12.80 -4.23
N ARG A 171 -5.29 -12.70 -4.09
CA ARG A 171 -4.43 -13.89 -3.95
C ARG A 171 -3.76 -13.96 -2.58
N MET A 172 -4.00 -15.07 -1.90
CA MET A 172 -3.28 -15.53 -0.70
C MET A 172 -1.97 -16.27 -1.06
N THR A 173 -1.64 -16.41 -2.36
CA THR A 173 -0.48 -17.17 -2.86
C THR A 173 0.47 -16.28 -3.67
N ARG A 174 1.77 -16.62 -3.69
CA ARG A 174 2.86 -15.87 -4.34
C ARG A 174 2.80 -15.78 -5.88
N GLY A 175 1.72 -16.24 -6.52
CA GLY A 175 1.60 -16.34 -7.98
C GLY A 175 0.91 -15.13 -8.60
N HIS A 176 1.50 -14.53 -9.62
CA HIS A 176 0.95 -13.36 -10.33
C HIS A 176 0.04 -13.76 -11.51
N VAL A 177 -0.82 -12.85 -11.97
CA VAL A 177 -1.63 -13.08 -13.19
C VAL A 177 -0.70 -13.06 -14.41
N GLY A 178 -0.78 -14.08 -15.28
CA GLY A 178 0.12 -14.17 -16.45
C GLY A 178 -0.06 -13.03 -17.45
N ALA A 179 -1.31 -12.55 -17.60
CA ALA A 179 -1.65 -11.46 -18.52
C ALA A 179 -0.96 -10.13 -18.15
N ILE A 180 -0.77 -9.83 -16.86
CA ILE A 180 -0.15 -8.57 -16.41
C ILE A 180 1.38 -8.62 -16.36
N ASN A 181 1.96 -9.82 -16.44
CA ASN A 181 3.42 -10.02 -16.56
C ASN A 181 3.91 -9.99 -18.01
N SER A 182 2.99 -10.00 -18.98
CA SER A 182 3.35 -10.02 -20.39
C SER A 182 3.64 -8.60 -20.87
N ALA A 183 4.74 -8.42 -21.60
CA ALA A 183 5.01 -7.17 -22.31
C ALA A 183 4.18 -7.15 -23.61
N PHE A 184 3.38 -6.10 -23.83
CA PHE A 184 2.50 -6.00 -24.99
C PHE A 184 3.27 -5.48 -26.22
N GLY A 185 4.17 -6.30 -26.76
CA GLY A 185 4.88 -5.98 -28.01
C GLY A 185 5.75 -4.72 -27.96
N GLY A 186 6.18 -4.30 -26.77
CA GLY A 186 7.02 -3.11 -26.58
C GLY A 186 6.26 -1.81 -26.35
N ALA A 187 4.92 -1.79 -26.46
CA ALA A 187 4.11 -0.60 -26.18
C ALA A 187 4.31 -0.06 -24.74
N ASP A 188 4.69 -0.94 -23.82
CA ASP A 188 4.95 -0.64 -22.39
C ASP A 188 6.45 -0.48 -22.05
N GLY A 189 7.28 -0.11 -23.03
CA GLY A 189 8.73 0.03 -22.83
C GLY A 189 9.44 -1.29 -22.49
N GLY A 190 8.84 -2.43 -22.86
CA GLY A 190 9.36 -3.77 -22.57
C GLY A 190 9.01 -4.32 -21.18
N SER A 191 8.34 -3.52 -20.32
CA SER A 191 7.87 -3.96 -19.01
C SER A 191 6.44 -4.51 -19.07
N GLY A 192 6.08 -5.49 -18.24
CA GLY A 192 4.68 -5.90 -18.07
C GLY A 192 3.87 -4.85 -17.32
N LEU A 193 2.54 -4.94 -17.34
CA LEU A 193 1.61 -4.00 -16.67
C LEU A 193 1.78 -3.88 -15.14
N ARG A 194 2.60 -4.75 -14.53
CA ARG A 194 3.04 -4.65 -13.13
C ARG A 194 4.12 -3.60 -12.87
N GLY A 195 4.85 -3.16 -13.90
CA GLY A 195 5.85 -2.11 -13.75
C GLY A 195 5.19 -0.78 -13.41
N THR A 196 5.75 -0.08 -12.41
CA THR A 196 5.33 1.25 -11.99
C THR A 196 5.41 2.24 -13.15
N ARG A 197 4.33 3.02 -13.34
CA ARG A 197 4.18 3.96 -14.45
C ARG A 197 3.20 5.07 -14.08
N GLN A 198 3.12 6.09 -14.91
CA GLN A 198 2.04 7.09 -14.83
C GLN A 198 0.72 6.46 -15.27
N VAL A 199 -0.29 6.54 -14.41
CA VAL A 199 -1.65 6.06 -14.67
C VAL A 199 -2.61 7.16 -14.29
N THR A 200 -3.54 7.47 -15.19
CA THR A 200 -4.68 8.34 -14.89
C THR A 200 -5.93 7.48 -14.73
N SER A 201 -6.66 7.67 -13.64
CA SER A 201 -7.92 6.98 -13.35
C SER A 201 -9.03 8.00 -13.13
N ILE A 202 -10.26 7.59 -13.41
CA ILE A 202 -11.50 8.37 -13.21
C ILE A 202 -12.48 7.48 -12.46
#